data_AF-A0A7X9NZH9-F1
#
_entry.id   AF-A0A7X9NZH9-F1
#
_cell.length_a   1.000
_cell.length_b   1.000
_cell.length_c   1.000
_cell.angle_alpha   90.00
_cell.angle_beta   90.00
_cell.angle_gamma   90.00
#
_symmetry.space_group_name_H-M   'P 1'
#
loop_
_entity.id
_entity.type
_entity.pdbx_description
1 polymer ?
#
loop_
_entity_poly.entity_id
_entity_poly.type
_entity_poly.pdbx_seq_one_letter_code
_entity_poly.pdbx_strand_id
1 'polypeptide(L)'
;MYKKLLLAIVATLLYSCGTELDNPINDVPENSNYIYTSHIKYYKVPGGEVDQERSFTGYLSMRVSEVSGNGTIDIQPEYGEDWTLSIDELISVSDSNLYKVPEQNVVINSDNFSVIGMEVYKHNNTVYHVLQTTDSVYIKYNSFYLGNNSDYKYTEGEIKGRRFR
;
A
#
# COMPACT_ATOMS: atom_id res chain seq x y z
N MET A 1 -15.55 45.35 -42.73
CA MET A 1 -14.10 45.23 -43.01
C MET A 1 -13.40 44.80 -41.72
N TYR A 2 -12.64 43.70 -41.79
CA TYR A 2 -11.55 43.26 -40.89
C TYR A 2 -11.85 43.14 -39.38
N LYS A 3 -12.02 41.92 -38.86
CA LYS A 3 -11.00 40.90 -38.52
C LYS A 3 -10.34 41.15 -37.14
N LYS A 4 -10.60 40.18 -36.25
CA LYS A 4 -9.72 39.69 -35.17
C LYS A 4 -9.44 40.64 -33.99
N LEU A 5 -10.02 40.30 -32.84
CA LEU A 5 -9.20 39.96 -31.69
C LEU A 5 -9.93 38.94 -30.81
N LEU A 6 -9.52 37.68 -30.99
CA LEU A 6 -9.75 36.58 -30.09
C LEU A 6 -8.63 36.69 -29.06
N LEU A 7 -8.94 36.92 -27.79
CA LEU A 7 -8.01 36.59 -26.71
C LEU A 7 -8.79 35.96 -25.57
N ALA A 8 -8.58 34.66 -25.46
CA ALA A 8 -9.05 33.81 -24.39
C ALA A 8 -8.39 34.25 -23.07
N ILE A 9 -9.22 34.51 -22.06
CA ILE A 9 -8.85 34.34 -20.65
C ILE A 9 -10.05 33.69 -19.97
N VAL A 10 -10.29 32.41 -20.31
CA VAL A 10 -10.93 31.47 -19.38
C VAL A 10 -9.77 30.79 -18.65
N ALA A 11 -9.15 31.55 -17.77
CA ALA A 11 -8.08 31.08 -16.90
C ALA A 11 -8.31 31.70 -15.53
N THR A 12 -9.24 31.12 -14.78
CA THR A 12 -9.39 31.22 -13.31
C THR A 12 -10.57 30.34 -12.88
N LEU A 13 -10.51 29.04 -13.16
CA LEU A 13 -11.42 28.05 -12.55
C LEU A 13 -10.72 26.79 -12.05
N LEU A 14 -9.39 26.78 -11.93
CA LEU A 14 -8.66 25.64 -11.38
C LEU A 14 -7.53 26.13 -10.45
N TYR A 15 -7.93 26.80 -9.38
CA TYR A 15 -7.16 26.80 -8.15
C TYR A 15 -8.10 26.46 -7.00
N SER A 16 -7.70 25.42 -6.26
CA SER A 16 -7.99 25.25 -4.84
C SER A 16 -9.44 24.94 -4.44
N CYS A 17 -9.74 23.65 -4.36
CA CYS A 17 -10.26 22.99 -3.15
C CYS A 17 -10.23 21.50 -3.50
N GLY A 18 -9.21 20.75 -3.09
CA GLY A 18 -9.25 20.25 -1.73
C GLY A 18 -10.43 19.30 -1.65
N THR A 19 -10.27 18.07 -2.14
CA THR A 19 -11.12 16.99 -1.68
C THR A 19 -10.76 16.76 -0.23
N GLU A 20 -11.35 17.58 0.64
CA GLU A 20 -11.52 17.24 2.04
C GLU A 20 -12.16 15.86 2.06
N LEU A 21 -11.48 14.93 2.73
CA LEU A 21 -12.05 13.64 3.11
C LEU A 21 -13.23 13.97 4.02
N ASP A 22 -14.42 14.02 3.42
CA ASP A 22 -15.67 14.52 4.04
C ASP A 22 -16.28 13.56 5.08
N ASN A 23 -15.43 12.74 5.71
CA ASN A 23 -15.80 12.01 6.91
C ASN A 23 -14.59 12.01 7.85
N PRO A 24 -14.66 12.67 9.02
CA PRO A 24 -13.76 12.34 10.10
C PRO A 24 -14.04 10.88 10.45
N ILE A 25 -13.15 9.99 10.04
CA ILE A 25 -13.19 8.61 10.51
C ILE A 25 -12.85 8.71 12.00
N ASN A 26 -13.85 8.49 12.85
CA ASN A 26 -13.80 8.88 14.25
C ASN A 26 -12.85 8.01 15.10
N ASP A 27 -12.27 6.96 14.54
CA ASP A 27 -11.39 6.00 15.22
C ASP A 27 -10.07 5.81 14.46
N VAL A 28 -9.34 6.90 14.17
CA VAL A 28 -7.97 6.81 13.67
C VAL A 28 -7.06 6.27 14.79
N PRO A 29 -6.35 5.14 14.59
CA PRO A 29 -5.38 4.67 15.57
C PRO A 29 -4.27 5.70 15.83
N GLU A 30 -3.83 5.82 17.08
CA GLU A 30 -2.93 6.91 17.50
C GLU A 30 -1.64 7.01 16.67
N ASN A 31 -1.13 5.88 16.19
CA ASN A 31 0.15 5.79 15.47
C ASN A 31 0.03 5.76 13.94
N SER A 32 -1.18 5.83 13.38
CA SER A 32 -1.38 5.72 11.94
C SER A 32 -0.90 6.96 11.19
N ASN A 33 -0.21 6.73 10.07
CA ASN A 33 0.36 7.78 9.21
C ASN A 33 -0.34 7.87 7.84
N TYR A 34 -0.96 6.78 7.37
CA TYR A 34 -1.64 6.72 6.08
C TYR A 34 -3.03 6.11 6.20
N ILE A 35 -3.97 6.60 5.38
CA ILE A 35 -5.21 5.88 5.04
C ILE A 35 -4.88 5.07 3.79
N TYR A 36 -5.25 3.78 3.76
CA TYR A 36 -4.98 2.94 2.59
C TYR A 36 -6.21 2.31 1.99
N THR A 37 -6.05 1.94 0.72
CA THR A 37 -6.89 0.96 0.04
C THR A 37 -6.01 -0.21 -0.37
N SER A 38 -6.44 -1.42 0.00
CA SER A 38 -5.83 -2.68 -0.41
C SER A 38 -6.72 -3.35 -1.44
N HIS A 39 -6.12 -3.95 -2.45
CA HIS A 39 -6.79 -4.80 -3.42
C HIS A 39 -6.14 -6.18 -3.40
N ILE A 40 -6.93 -7.20 -3.10
CA ILE A 40 -6.48 -8.59 -2.94
C ILE A 40 -7.14 -9.46 -3.99
N LYS A 41 -6.32 -10.20 -4.74
CA LYS A 41 -6.75 -11.27 -5.64
C LYS A 41 -6.55 -12.61 -4.95
N TYR A 42 -7.56 -13.47 -5.02
CA TYR A 42 -7.58 -14.78 -4.38
C TYR A 42 -7.53 -15.89 -5.42
N TYR A 43 -6.71 -16.90 -5.13
CA TYR A 43 -6.45 -18.02 -6.02
C TYR A 43 -6.57 -19.33 -5.24
N LYS A 44 -7.14 -20.34 -5.89
CA LYS A 44 -7.22 -21.71 -5.35
C LYS A 44 -5.86 -22.43 -5.40
N VAL A 45 -5.04 -22.10 -6.40
CA VAL A 45 -3.67 -22.64 -6.57
C VAL A 45 -2.73 -21.53 -7.08
N PRO A 46 -1.44 -21.54 -6.70
CA PRO A 46 -0.45 -20.62 -7.24
C PRO A 46 -0.35 -20.72 -8.77
N GLY A 47 -0.35 -19.56 -9.45
CA GLY A 47 -0.28 -19.49 -10.92
C GLY A 47 -1.57 -19.87 -11.66
N GLY A 48 -2.67 -20.11 -10.92
CA GLY A 48 -4.00 -20.31 -11.50
C GLY A 48 -4.69 -18.99 -11.89
N GLU A 49 -5.93 -19.11 -12.33
CA GLU A 49 -6.80 -17.95 -12.58
C GLU A 49 -7.29 -17.33 -11.26
N VAL A 50 -7.59 -16.03 -11.31
CA VAL A 50 -8.21 -15.31 -10.20
C VAL A 50 -9.62 -15.87 -9.98
N ASP A 51 -9.91 -16.32 -8.75
CA ASP A 51 -11.23 -16.84 -8.38
C ASP A 51 -12.10 -15.75 -7.73
N GLN A 52 -11.48 -14.86 -6.95
CA GLN A 52 -12.15 -13.74 -6.30
C GLN A 52 -11.23 -12.52 -6.18
N GLU A 53 -11.80 -11.32 -6.21
CA GLU A 53 -11.12 -10.07 -5.85
C GLU A 53 -11.87 -9.38 -4.69
N ARG A 54 -11.14 -8.75 -3.77
CA ARG A 54 -11.71 -7.93 -2.70
C ARG A 54 -10.88 -6.67 -2.50
N SER A 55 -11.55 -5.60 -2.08
CA SER A 55 -10.90 -4.39 -1.62
C SER A 55 -11.16 -4.13 -0.16
N PHE A 56 -10.16 -3.62 0.55
CA PHE A 56 -10.22 -3.28 1.96
C PHE A 56 -9.71 -1.86 2.15
N THR A 57 -10.29 -1.14 3.09
CA THR A 57 -9.81 0.15 3.58
C THR A 57 -9.28 0.00 4.99
N GLY A 58 -8.42 0.93 5.39
CA GLY A 58 -7.89 0.94 6.74
C GLY A 58 -6.78 1.96 6.92
N TYR A 59 -5.99 1.75 7.96
CA TYR A 59 -4.86 2.58 8.32
C TYR A 59 -3.56 1.80 8.27
N LEU A 60 -2.48 2.50 7.99
CA LEU A 60 -1.16 1.93 8.19
C LEU A 60 -0.22 2.91 8.89
N SER A 61 0.74 2.34 9.61
CA SER A 61 1.89 3.06 10.15
C SER A 61 3.17 2.38 9.71
N MET A 62 4.17 3.18 9.38
CA MET A 62 5.52 2.70 9.08
C MET A 62 6.46 3.18 10.17
N ARG A 63 7.24 2.25 10.73
CA ARG A 63 8.27 2.53 11.74
C ARG A 63 9.59 1.98 11.21
N VAL A 64 10.51 2.87 10.85
CA VAL A 64 11.78 2.50 10.21
C VAL A 64 12.93 3.10 10.99
N SER A 65 13.96 2.29 11.24
CA SER A 65 15.26 2.76 11.72
C SER A 65 16.04 3.38 10.55
N GLU A 66 16.32 4.68 10.63
CA GLU A 66 17.16 5.37 9.63
C GLU A 66 18.60 4.84 9.58
N VAL A 67 19.06 4.19 10.66
CA VAL A 67 20.44 3.69 10.77
C VAL A 67 20.59 2.32 10.10
N SER A 68 19.63 1.41 10.32
CA SER A 68 19.71 0.04 9.82
C SER A 68 18.87 -0.20 8.56
N GLY A 69 17.92 0.69 8.25
CA GLY A 69 16.95 0.50 7.17
C GLY A 69 15.88 -0.56 7.47
N ASN A 70 15.93 -1.20 8.65
CA ASN A 70 14.95 -2.18 9.08
C ASN A 70 13.78 -1.50 9.80
N GLY A 71 12.61 -2.10 9.70
CA GLY A 71 11.40 -1.54 10.27
C GLY A 71 10.20 -2.45 10.18
N THR A 72 9.04 -1.88 10.47
CA THR A 72 7.74 -2.54 10.33
C THR A 72 6.74 -1.65 9.63
N ILE A 73 5.79 -2.30 8.96
CA ILE A 73 4.55 -1.72 8.47
C ILE A 73 3.42 -2.39 9.24
N ASP A 74 2.77 -1.64 10.12
CA ASP A 74 1.58 -2.12 10.83
C ASP A 74 0.35 -1.77 10.01
N ILE A 75 -0.48 -2.76 9.73
CA ILE A 75 -1.63 -2.69 8.83
C ILE A 75 -2.88 -2.97 9.67
N GLN A 76 -3.78 -2.00 9.67
CA GLN A 76 -4.95 -1.96 10.54
C GLN A 76 -6.19 -1.80 9.65
N PRO A 77 -6.77 -2.92 9.18
CA PRO A 77 -7.96 -2.84 8.34
C PRO A 77 -9.14 -2.28 9.13
N GLU A 78 -10.05 -1.58 8.46
CA GLU A 78 -11.30 -1.11 9.07
C GLU A 78 -12.16 -2.27 9.60
N TYR A 79 -12.08 -3.41 8.92
CA TYR A 79 -12.70 -4.67 9.33
C TYR A 79 -11.67 -5.80 9.24
N GLY A 80 -11.34 -6.40 10.38
CA GLY A 80 -10.42 -7.52 10.49
C GLY A 80 -9.49 -7.38 11.69
N GLU A 81 -8.48 -8.25 11.74
CA GLU A 81 -7.40 -8.16 12.72
C GLU A 81 -6.22 -7.35 12.18
N ASP A 82 -5.60 -6.58 13.06
CA ASP A 82 -4.33 -5.91 12.81
C ASP A 82 -3.23 -6.94 12.55
N TRP A 83 -2.31 -6.60 11.65
CA TRP A 83 -1.16 -7.44 11.35
C TRP A 83 0.04 -6.58 10.94
N THR A 84 1.24 -7.18 10.96
CA THR A 84 2.49 -6.44 10.76
C THR A 84 3.35 -7.12 9.69
N LEU A 85 3.93 -6.31 8.81
CA LEU A 85 5.02 -6.69 7.92
C LEU A 85 6.35 -6.19 8.47
N SER A 86 7.35 -7.05 8.50
CA SER A 86 8.75 -6.65 8.64
C SER A 86 9.26 -6.15 7.30
N ILE A 87 10.04 -5.07 7.32
CA ILE A 87 10.74 -4.51 6.16
C ILE A 87 12.21 -4.31 6.47
N ASP A 88 13.03 -4.52 5.46
CA ASP A 88 14.49 -4.42 5.51
C ASP A 88 14.99 -3.55 4.36
N GLU A 89 16.28 -3.20 4.41
CA GLU A 89 17.02 -2.51 3.36
C GLU A 89 16.35 -1.22 2.83
N LEU A 90 16.68 -0.09 3.44
CA LEU A 90 16.31 1.23 2.96
C LEU A 90 17.27 1.72 1.87
N ILE A 91 16.73 2.07 0.70
CA ILE A 91 17.42 2.93 -0.28
C ILE A 91 16.58 4.18 -0.56
N SER A 92 17.19 5.35 -0.42
CA SER A 92 16.60 6.62 -0.85
C SER A 92 16.97 6.91 -2.31
N VAL A 93 15.95 7.12 -3.15
CA VAL A 93 16.09 7.49 -4.56
C VAL A 93 15.26 8.75 -4.80
N SER A 94 15.93 9.87 -5.04
CA SER A 94 15.27 11.19 -5.16
C SER A 94 14.42 11.48 -3.92
N ASP A 95 13.11 11.69 -4.09
CA ASP A 95 12.15 12.02 -3.03
C ASP A 95 11.38 10.77 -2.56
N SER A 96 11.97 9.60 -2.71
CA SER A 96 11.35 8.31 -2.39
C SER A 96 12.29 7.40 -1.62
N ASN A 97 11.72 6.60 -0.72
CA ASN A 97 12.37 5.53 -0.01
C ASN A 97 11.84 4.18 -0.53
N LEU A 98 12.76 3.25 -0.76
CA LEU A 98 12.48 1.91 -1.23
C LEU A 98 12.81 0.92 -0.12
N TYR A 99 11.94 -0.08 0.10
CA TYR A 99 12.17 -1.14 1.08
C TYR A 99 11.92 -2.52 0.51
N LYS A 100 12.59 -3.51 1.09
CA LYS A 100 12.31 -4.93 0.85
C LYS A 100 11.39 -5.46 1.93
N VAL A 101 10.45 -6.29 1.50
CA VAL A 101 9.67 -7.18 2.37
C VAL A 101 10.28 -8.58 2.22
N PRO A 102 11.07 -9.09 3.19
CA PRO A 102 11.56 -10.45 3.16
C PRO A 102 10.41 -11.45 3.32
N GLU A 103 10.64 -12.71 2.93
CA GLU A 103 9.71 -13.79 3.23
C GLU A 103 9.56 -13.93 4.76
N GLN A 104 8.31 -13.96 5.23
CA GLN A 104 8.01 -14.00 6.65
C GLN A 104 6.66 -14.67 6.92
N ASN A 105 6.51 -15.26 8.11
CA ASN A 105 5.22 -15.79 8.54
C ASN A 105 4.41 -14.69 9.25
N VAL A 106 3.16 -14.52 8.85
CA VAL A 106 2.23 -13.53 9.37
C VAL A 106 0.94 -14.24 9.78
N VAL A 107 0.37 -13.82 10.91
CA VAL A 107 -0.98 -14.23 11.32
C VAL A 107 -1.96 -13.15 10.87
N ILE A 108 -2.99 -13.53 10.10
CA ILE A 108 -4.05 -12.64 9.63
C ILE A 108 -5.39 -13.32 9.94
N ASN A 109 -6.26 -12.69 10.74
CA ASN A 109 -7.56 -13.26 11.14
C ASN A 109 -7.42 -14.67 11.74
N SER A 110 -6.48 -14.85 12.68
CA SER A 110 -6.12 -16.14 13.30
C SER A 110 -5.57 -17.23 12.35
N ASP A 111 -5.32 -16.91 11.08
CA ASP A 111 -4.79 -17.83 10.07
C ASP A 111 -3.30 -17.54 9.78
N ASN A 112 -2.50 -18.58 9.52
CA ASN A 112 -1.07 -18.43 9.23
C ASN A 112 -0.79 -18.34 7.72
N PHE A 113 0.01 -17.35 7.34
CA PHE A 113 0.44 -17.12 5.96
C PHE A 113 1.96 -16.96 5.88
N SER A 114 2.59 -17.51 4.83
CA SER A 114 3.91 -17.02 4.39
C SER A 114 3.67 -15.83 3.46
N VAL A 115 4.28 -14.69 3.74
CA VAL A 115 4.16 -13.45 2.98
C VAL A 115 5.51 -13.06 2.40
N ILE A 116 5.55 -12.72 1.12
CA ILE A 116 6.76 -12.25 0.42
C ILE A 116 6.41 -11.03 -0.44
N GLY A 117 7.28 -10.03 -0.47
CA GLY A 117 7.03 -8.87 -1.31
C GLY A 117 7.16 -9.16 -2.81
N MET A 118 6.43 -8.38 -3.61
CA MET A 118 6.48 -8.42 -5.08
C MET A 118 7.10 -7.15 -5.63
N GLU A 119 7.56 -7.21 -6.88
CA GLU A 119 8.14 -6.05 -7.56
C GLU A 119 7.15 -4.87 -7.61
N VAL A 120 7.56 -3.79 -6.94
CA VAL A 120 7.02 -2.44 -7.07
C VAL A 120 7.99 -1.56 -7.87
N TYR A 121 9.28 -1.65 -7.54
CA TYR A 121 10.32 -0.85 -8.15
C TYR A 121 11.61 -1.65 -8.29
N LYS A 122 12.38 -1.39 -9.34
CA LYS A 122 13.68 -2.02 -9.57
C LYS A 122 14.78 -0.96 -9.65
N HIS A 123 15.78 -1.05 -8.77
CA HIS A 123 16.94 -0.16 -8.74
C HIS A 123 18.23 -0.98 -8.76
N ASN A 124 19.14 -0.72 -9.70
CA ASN A 124 20.41 -1.43 -9.85
C ASN A 124 20.26 -2.97 -9.80
N ASN A 125 19.31 -3.48 -10.57
CA ASN A 125 18.94 -4.90 -10.63
C ASN A 125 18.41 -5.52 -9.32
N THR A 126 18.18 -4.71 -8.29
CA THR A 126 17.54 -5.12 -7.04
C THR A 126 16.07 -4.74 -7.06
N VAL A 127 15.21 -5.68 -6.68
CA VAL A 127 13.76 -5.49 -6.60
C VAL A 127 13.39 -5.01 -5.20
N TYR A 128 12.49 -4.02 -5.16
CA TYR A 128 11.91 -3.44 -3.95
C TYR A 128 10.41 -3.62 -3.98
N HIS A 129 9.84 -3.83 -2.80
CA HIS A 129 8.46 -4.26 -2.59
C HIS A 129 7.59 -3.15 -2.00
N VAL A 130 8.24 -2.12 -1.47
CA VAL A 130 7.62 -0.91 -0.94
C VAL A 130 8.27 0.30 -1.61
N LEU A 131 7.44 1.20 -2.10
CA LEU A 131 7.81 2.54 -2.53
C LEU A 131 7.09 3.54 -1.62
N GLN A 132 7.83 4.27 -0.82
CA GLN A 132 7.34 5.36 0.00
C GLN A 132 7.79 6.69 -0.60
N THR A 133 6.87 7.60 -0.83
CA THR A 133 7.16 8.99 -1.19
C THR A 133 6.87 9.91 0.01
N THR A 134 6.91 11.23 -0.20
CA THR A 134 6.57 12.19 0.86
C THR A 134 5.10 12.05 1.32
N ASP A 135 4.18 11.73 0.41
CA ASP A 135 2.73 11.79 0.63
C ASP A 135 2.02 10.44 0.48
N SER A 136 2.73 9.39 0.06
CA SER A 136 2.11 8.12 -0.27
C SER A 136 3.04 6.94 -0.03
N VAL A 137 2.44 5.76 0.09
CA VAL A 137 3.15 4.48 0.15
C VAL A 137 2.46 3.48 -0.76
N TYR A 138 3.26 2.67 -1.44
CA TYR A 138 2.80 1.62 -2.31
C TYR A 138 3.50 0.31 -1.97
N ILE A 139 2.74 -0.75 -1.72
CA ILE A 139 3.24 -2.07 -1.30
C ILE A 139 2.62 -3.13 -2.20
N LYS A 140 3.41 -4.08 -2.66
CA LYS A 140 2.89 -5.32 -3.26
C LYS A 140 3.48 -6.54 -2.58
N TYR A 141 2.66 -7.56 -2.38
CA TYR A 141 3.06 -8.81 -1.75
C TYR A 141 2.22 -9.98 -2.23
N ASN A 142 2.77 -11.17 -2.08
CA ASN A 142 2.07 -12.44 -2.17
C ASN A 142 1.89 -13.00 -0.79
N SER A 143 0.78 -13.70 -0.55
CA SER A 143 0.62 -14.53 0.63
C SER A 143 0.23 -15.96 0.25
N PHE A 144 0.79 -16.92 0.98
CA PHE A 144 0.56 -18.35 0.83
C PHE A 144 -0.07 -18.86 2.11
N TYR A 145 -1.28 -19.39 2.02
CA TYR A 145 -1.97 -19.93 3.18
C TYR A 145 -1.29 -21.23 3.65
N LEU A 146 -0.89 -21.28 4.92
CA LEU A 146 -0.17 -22.41 5.50
C LEU A 146 -1.10 -23.47 6.13
N GLY A 147 -2.40 -23.22 6.16
CA GLY A 147 -3.39 -24.17 6.67
C GLY A 147 -4.12 -24.96 5.58
N ASN A 148 -5.03 -25.83 6.03
CA ASN A 148 -5.70 -26.80 5.17
C ASN A 148 -7.20 -26.54 4.97
N ASN A 149 -7.81 -25.63 5.74
CA ASN A 149 -9.26 -25.40 5.80
C ASN A 149 -9.80 -24.34 4.81
N SER A 150 -8.94 -23.51 4.21
CA SER A 150 -9.34 -22.49 3.23
C SER A 150 -9.33 -23.05 1.80
N ASP A 151 -10.32 -22.69 1.00
CA ASP A 151 -10.35 -22.95 -0.44
C ASP A 151 -9.30 -22.11 -1.20
N TYR A 152 -8.89 -20.98 -0.63
CA TYR A 152 -7.87 -20.09 -1.17
C TYR A 152 -6.51 -20.40 -0.57
N LYS A 153 -5.54 -20.72 -1.42
CA LYS A 153 -4.18 -21.10 -1.02
C LYS A 153 -3.15 -20.01 -1.29
N TYR A 154 -3.48 -19.05 -2.14
CA TYR A 154 -2.59 -18.00 -2.58
C TYR A 154 -3.36 -16.70 -2.78
N THR A 155 -2.76 -15.57 -2.39
CA THR A 155 -3.29 -14.25 -2.70
C THR A 155 -2.20 -13.30 -3.19
N GLU A 156 -2.59 -12.37 -4.07
CA GLU A 156 -1.76 -11.23 -4.47
C GLU A 156 -2.39 -9.97 -3.88
N GLY A 157 -1.62 -9.25 -3.07
CA GLY A 157 -2.05 -8.04 -2.40
C GLY A 157 -1.32 -6.80 -2.91
N GLU A 158 -2.10 -5.74 -3.11
CA GLU A 158 -1.62 -4.42 -3.48
C GLU A 158 -2.19 -3.39 -2.50
N ILE A 159 -1.33 -2.63 -1.81
CA ILE A 159 -1.74 -1.57 -0.86
C ILE A 159 -1.27 -0.22 -1.39
N LYS A 160 -2.20 0.74 -1.47
CA LYS A 160 -1.93 2.15 -1.75
C LYS A 160 -2.36 2.99 -0.56
N GLY A 161 -1.39 3.60 0.12
CA GLY A 161 -1.60 4.50 1.25
C GLY A 161 -1.38 5.96 0.84
N ARG A 162 -2.23 6.86 1.36
CA ARG A 162 -2.07 8.32 1.28
C ARG A 162 -1.89 8.88 2.69
N ARG A 163 -0.88 9.72 2.87
CA ARG A 163 -0.59 10.39 4.12
C ARG A 163 -1.69 11.39 4.45
N PHE A 164 -2.11 11.42 5.71
CA PHE A 164 -3.21 12.29 6.18
C PHE A 164 -2.87 13.03 7.49
N ARG A 165 -1.62 12.92 7.96
CA ARG A 165 -1.05 13.66 9.09
C ARG A 165 0.29 14.28 8.71
#